data_AF-A0A4Q3IDS1-F1
#
_entry.id   AF-A0A4Q3IDS1-F1
#
_cell.length_a   1.000
_cell.length_b   1.000
_cell.length_c   1.000
_cell.angle_alpha   90.00
_cell.angle_beta   90.00
_cell.angle_gamma   90.00
#
_symmetry.space_group_name_H-M   'P 1'
#
loop_
_entity.id
_entity.type
_entity.pdbx_description
1 polymer ?
#
loop_
_entity_poly.entity_id
_entity_poly.type
_entity_poly.pdbx_seq_one_letter_code
_entity_poly.pdbx_strand_id
1 'polypeptide(L)'
;MALTASEPVYRGFDRATLDREYNARESVASFDAEYAKYVSVSAEVQQEHERIAEIVYDEASGETLDLYPAGPGAPLFLWVHGGYWRASSKDDNAFVVPGPKAHGFAVAVMNYTLAPQASLDEIVRQTRTAVAFLHARRA
;
A
#
# COMPACT_ATOMS: atom_id res chain seq x y z
N MET A 1 33.66 20.84 23.78
CA MET A 1 33.75 20.97 22.31
C MET A 1 32.39 21.39 21.81
N ALA A 2 32.28 22.56 21.17
CA ALA A 2 31.03 23.00 20.57
C ALA A 2 30.73 22.11 19.35
N LEU A 3 29.60 21.41 19.37
CA LEU A 3 29.05 20.77 18.18
C LEU A 3 28.73 21.89 17.18
N THR A 4 29.48 21.98 16.10
CA THR A 4 29.11 22.85 14.98
C THR A 4 27.81 22.31 14.39
N ALA A 5 26.75 23.11 14.40
CA ALA A 5 25.50 22.77 13.73
C ALA A 5 25.79 22.40 12.27
N SER A 6 25.24 21.28 11.80
CA SER A 6 25.55 20.79 10.46
C SER A 6 24.89 21.65 9.38
N GLU A 7 25.50 21.71 8.19
CA GLU A 7 25.11 22.67 7.14
C GLU A 7 23.66 22.44 6.67
N PRO A 8 22.83 23.51 6.57
CA PRO A 8 21.47 23.38 6.06
C PRO A 8 21.43 22.90 4.61
N VAL A 9 20.59 21.91 4.33
CA VAL A 9 20.40 21.32 2.99
C VAL A 9 19.09 21.80 2.35
N TYR A 10 18.02 21.96 3.14
CA TYR A 10 16.72 22.39 2.61
C TYR A 10 15.92 23.18 3.65
N ARG A 11 15.51 24.41 3.30
CA ARG A 11 14.67 25.29 4.15
C ARG A 11 15.14 25.40 5.62
N GLY A 12 16.45 25.43 5.84
CA GLY A 12 17.04 25.53 7.19
C GLY A 12 17.22 24.20 7.93
N PHE A 13 16.74 23.08 7.37
CA PHE A 13 17.01 21.75 7.89
C PHE A 13 18.32 21.21 7.36
N ASP A 14 19.12 20.64 8.25
CA ASP A 14 20.28 19.84 7.88
C ASP A 14 19.89 18.42 7.46
N ARG A 15 20.87 17.67 6.91
CA ARG A 15 20.65 16.29 6.43
C ARG A 15 20.09 15.39 7.52
N ALA A 16 20.70 15.41 8.71
CA ALA A 16 20.33 14.53 9.81
C ALA A 16 18.88 14.79 10.28
N THR A 17 18.46 16.05 10.29
CA THR A 17 17.08 16.42 10.57
C THR A 17 16.15 15.88 9.49
N LEU A 18 16.43 16.12 8.21
CA LEU A 18 15.59 15.61 7.11
C LEU A 18 15.46 14.08 7.13
N ASP A 19 16.56 13.36 7.37
CA ASP A 19 16.54 11.90 7.41
C ASP A 19 15.62 11.38 8.54
N ARG A 20 15.65 12.04 9.70
CA ARG A 20 14.74 11.73 10.82
C ARG A 20 13.27 12.05 10.47
N GLU A 21 12.99 13.24 9.94
CA GLU A 21 11.61 13.67 9.64
C GLU A 21 10.96 12.82 8.52
N TYR A 22 11.75 12.23 7.61
CA TYR A 22 11.25 11.29 6.60
C TYR A 22 11.22 9.82 7.08
N ASN A 23 11.75 9.53 8.26
CA ASN A 23 11.75 8.18 8.82
C ASN A 23 10.50 7.92 9.67
N ALA A 24 9.38 7.64 9.00
CA ALA A 24 8.14 7.28 9.67
C ALA A 24 8.27 6.05 10.60
N ARG A 25 9.26 5.17 10.40
CA ARG A 25 9.44 3.98 11.25
C ARG A 25 9.85 4.35 12.68
N GLU A 26 10.57 5.45 12.86
CA GLU A 26 10.99 5.95 14.17
C GLU A 26 9.89 6.74 14.89
N SER A 27 8.72 6.93 14.27
CA SER A 27 7.58 7.62 14.90
C SER A 27 6.82 6.75 15.91
N VAL A 28 7.12 5.44 15.96
CA VAL A 28 6.50 4.47 16.87
C VAL A 28 7.58 3.76 17.69
N ALA A 29 7.19 3.20 18.85
CA ALA A 29 8.13 2.52 19.75
C ALA A 29 8.79 1.28 19.11
N SER A 30 8.04 0.54 18.27
CA SER A 30 8.57 -0.59 17.51
C SER A 30 7.81 -0.72 16.19
N PHE A 31 8.45 -0.32 15.09
CA PHE A 31 7.88 -0.49 13.75
C PHE A 31 7.60 -1.97 13.45
N ASP A 32 8.53 -2.86 13.79
CA ASP A 32 8.38 -4.29 13.50
C ASP A 32 7.18 -4.91 14.23
N ALA A 33 6.93 -4.49 15.48
CA ALA A 33 5.76 -4.95 16.21
C ALA A 33 4.44 -4.43 15.60
N GLU A 34 4.40 -3.17 15.15
CA GLU A 34 3.22 -2.64 14.46
C GLU A 34 3.00 -3.30 13.10
N TYR A 35 4.08 -3.50 12.33
CA TYR A 35 4.00 -4.18 11.03
C TYR A 35 3.55 -5.64 11.18
N ALA A 36 4.03 -6.35 12.20
CA ALA A 36 3.62 -7.73 12.47
C ALA A 36 2.11 -7.84 12.76
N LYS A 37 1.49 -6.82 13.40
CA LYS A 37 0.03 -6.79 13.58
C LYS A 37 -0.69 -6.70 12.24
N TYR A 38 -0.22 -5.85 11.33
CA TYR A 38 -0.82 -5.71 10.00
C TYR A 38 -0.77 -7.02 9.23
N VAL A 39 0.37 -7.71 9.26
CA VAL A 39 0.55 -9.02 8.62
C VAL A 39 -0.40 -10.07 9.24
N SER A 40 -0.44 -10.15 10.57
CA SER A 40 -1.30 -11.12 11.28
C SER A 40 -2.78 -10.92 10.95
N VAL A 41 -3.28 -9.68 11.09
CA VAL A 41 -4.69 -9.37 10.80
C VAL A 41 -5.00 -9.56 9.32
N SER A 42 -4.06 -9.24 8.42
CA SER A 42 -4.26 -9.48 6.99
C SER A 42 -4.39 -10.96 6.67
N ALA A 43 -3.58 -11.81 7.29
CA ALA A 43 -3.68 -13.26 7.12
C ALA A 43 -5.03 -13.81 7.62
N GLU A 44 -5.55 -13.30 8.74
CA GLU A 44 -6.88 -13.65 9.26
C GLU A 44 -7.98 -13.25 8.27
N VAL A 45 -7.97 -11.99 7.80
CA VAL A 45 -8.94 -11.48 6.81
C VAL A 45 -8.96 -12.33 5.54
N GLN A 46 -7.79 -12.72 5.04
CA GLN A 46 -7.68 -13.55 3.83
C GLN A 46 -8.33 -14.93 3.97
N GLN A 47 -8.43 -15.46 5.20
CA GLN A 47 -9.07 -16.74 5.50
C GLN A 47 -10.57 -16.60 5.75
N GLU A 48 -11.00 -15.47 6.34
CA GLU A 48 -12.38 -15.26 6.79
C GLU A 48 -13.30 -14.68 5.71
N HIS A 49 -12.73 -14.01 4.70
CA HIS A 49 -13.52 -13.36 3.66
C HIS A 49 -13.40 -14.08 2.31
N GLU A 50 -14.51 -14.12 1.57
CA GLU A 50 -14.47 -14.45 0.15
C GLU A 50 -13.45 -13.54 -0.56
N ARG A 51 -12.54 -14.17 -1.31
CA ARG A 51 -11.39 -13.53 -1.95
C ARG A 51 -11.17 -14.15 -3.34
N ILE A 52 -11.08 -13.29 -4.34
CA ILE A 52 -10.57 -13.63 -5.66
C ILE A 52 -9.14 -13.10 -5.72
N ALA A 53 -8.17 -13.99 -5.56
CA ALA A 53 -6.76 -13.62 -5.42
C ALA A 53 -6.02 -13.58 -6.76
N GLU A 54 -4.90 -12.86 -6.79
CA GLU A 54 -3.93 -12.83 -7.88
C GLU A 54 -4.53 -12.43 -9.24
N ILE A 55 -5.45 -11.47 -9.23
CA ILE A 55 -6.00 -10.91 -10.46
C ILE A 55 -4.93 -10.03 -11.11
N VAL A 56 -4.38 -10.48 -12.24
CA VAL A 56 -3.44 -9.68 -13.04
C VAL A 56 -4.19 -8.49 -13.64
N TYR A 57 -3.85 -7.27 -13.19
CA TYR A 57 -4.48 -6.05 -13.69
C TYR A 57 -3.66 -5.35 -14.79
N ASP A 58 -2.36 -5.61 -14.84
CA ASP A 58 -1.42 -5.03 -15.80
C ASP A 58 -0.56 -6.13 -16.43
N GLU A 59 -0.94 -6.58 -17.63
CA GLU A 59 -0.24 -7.67 -18.33
C GLU A 59 1.24 -7.37 -18.60
N ALA A 60 1.61 -6.09 -18.75
CA ALA A 60 2.98 -5.68 -19.06
C ALA A 60 3.95 -5.91 -17.89
N SER A 61 3.50 -5.65 -16.66
CA SER A 61 4.30 -5.87 -15.45
C SER A 61 4.05 -7.22 -14.79
N GLY A 62 2.87 -7.80 -15.00
CA GLY A 62 2.39 -8.98 -14.29
C GLY A 62 1.85 -8.67 -12.89
N GLU A 63 1.74 -7.39 -12.51
CA GLU A 63 1.26 -7.00 -11.19
C GLU A 63 -0.21 -7.38 -10.95
N THR A 64 -0.50 -7.71 -9.69
CA THR A 64 -1.75 -8.32 -9.29
C THR A 64 -2.49 -7.53 -8.21
N LEU A 65 -3.77 -7.79 -8.09
CA LEU A 65 -4.60 -7.37 -6.98
C LEU A 65 -5.46 -8.53 -6.47
N ASP A 66 -5.90 -8.42 -5.22
CA ASP A 66 -6.92 -9.29 -4.65
C ASP A 66 -8.24 -8.53 -4.54
N LEU A 67 -9.34 -9.17 -4.93
CA LEU A 67 -10.69 -8.63 -4.82
C LEU A 67 -11.49 -9.38 -3.76
N TYR A 68 -12.05 -8.64 -2.81
CA TYR A 68 -12.99 -9.10 -1.81
C TYR A 68 -14.38 -8.60 -2.21
N PRO A 69 -15.19 -9.43 -2.87
CA PRO A 69 -16.47 -9.00 -3.41
C PRO A 69 -17.47 -8.63 -2.30
N ALA A 70 -18.49 -7.88 -2.71
CA ALA A 70 -19.69 -7.59 -1.93
C ALA A 70 -20.92 -7.90 -2.80
N GLY A 71 -22.11 -7.46 -2.37
CA GLY A 71 -23.35 -7.70 -3.13
C GLY A 71 -23.33 -7.09 -4.55
N PRO A 72 -24.24 -7.51 -5.44
CA PRO A 72 -24.35 -6.95 -6.79
C PRO A 72 -24.50 -5.42 -6.79
N GLY A 73 -23.77 -4.73 -7.67
CA GLY A 73 -23.79 -3.27 -7.77
C GLY A 73 -23.14 -2.53 -6.60
N ALA A 74 -22.41 -3.23 -5.72
CA ALA A 74 -21.71 -2.61 -4.61
C ALA A 74 -20.65 -1.58 -5.09
N PRO A 75 -20.49 -0.45 -4.37
CA PRO A 75 -19.39 0.45 -4.63
C PRO A 75 -18.05 -0.24 -4.35
N LEU A 76 -17.01 0.14 -5.07
CA LEU A 76 -15.67 -0.43 -4.95
C LEU A 76 -14.74 0.52 -4.20
N PHE A 77 -14.00 -0.02 -3.22
CA PHE A 77 -12.90 0.66 -2.55
C PHE A 77 -11.57 0.03 -2.99
N LEU A 78 -10.66 0.82 -3.57
CA LEU A 78 -9.32 0.37 -3.94
C LEU A 78 -8.30 0.84 -2.90
N TRP A 79 -7.57 -0.10 -2.30
CA TRP A 79 -6.44 0.16 -1.42
C TRP A 79 -5.12 0.10 -2.19
N VAL A 80 -4.34 1.17 -2.08
CA VAL A 80 -2.96 1.26 -2.57
C VAL A 80 -2.06 1.36 -1.35
N HIS A 81 -1.22 0.35 -1.13
CA HIS A 81 -0.41 0.29 0.09
C HIS A 81 0.70 1.36 0.12
N GLY A 82 1.25 1.58 1.32
CA GLY A 82 2.38 2.48 1.54
C GLY A 82 3.74 1.79 1.35
N GLY A 83 4.72 2.14 2.19
CA GLY A 83 6.05 1.51 2.18
C GLY A 83 7.11 2.26 1.36
N TYR A 84 6.93 3.57 1.18
CA TYR A 84 7.88 4.46 0.48
C TYR A 84 8.24 3.93 -0.92
N TRP A 85 7.26 3.31 -1.60
CA TRP A 85 7.39 2.67 -2.91
C TRP A 85 8.46 1.57 -3.01
N ARG A 86 8.97 1.09 -1.88
CA ARG A 86 10.14 0.20 -1.79
C ARG A 86 9.88 -1.05 -0.95
N ALA A 87 8.71 -1.15 -0.32
CA ALA A 87 8.37 -2.23 0.59
C ALA A 87 6.84 -2.39 0.71
N SER A 88 6.45 -3.47 1.38
CA SER A 88 5.07 -3.94 1.59
C SER A 88 4.45 -4.61 0.36
N SER A 89 3.24 -5.13 0.54
CA SER A 89 2.48 -5.87 -0.48
C SER A 89 0.99 -5.82 -0.17
N LYS A 90 0.15 -6.24 -1.12
CA LYS A 90 -1.28 -6.48 -0.93
C LYS A 90 -1.55 -7.50 0.20
N ASP A 91 -0.64 -8.46 0.40
CA ASP A 91 -0.84 -9.54 1.35
C ASP A 91 -0.69 -9.07 2.79
N ASP A 92 0.19 -8.08 3.04
CA ASP A 92 0.40 -7.48 4.36
C ASP A 92 -0.64 -6.38 4.67
N ASN A 93 -1.56 -6.09 3.74
CA ASN A 93 -2.49 -4.97 3.80
C ASN A 93 -3.97 -5.37 3.71
N ALA A 94 -4.31 -6.66 3.73
CA ALA A 94 -5.70 -7.10 3.75
C ALA A 94 -6.47 -6.63 5.01
N PHE A 95 -5.79 -6.24 6.09
CA PHE A 95 -6.40 -5.68 7.31
C PHE A 95 -7.37 -4.50 7.04
N VAL A 96 -7.25 -3.82 5.90
CA VAL A 96 -8.17 -2.73 5.52
C VAL A 96 -9.59 -3.22 5.19
N VAL A 97 -9.72 -4.46 4.69
CA VAL A 97 -10.94 -4.99 4.07
C VAL A 97 -12.18 -4.93 4.98
N PRO A 98 -12.12 -5.29 6.27
CA PRO A 98 -13.31 -5.34 7.13
C PRO A 98 -14.04 -3.99 7.25
N GLY A 99 -13.30 -2.88 7.28
CA GLY A 99 -13.86 -1.54 7.43
C GLY A 99 -14.85 -1.18 6.31
N PRO A 100 -14.39 -1.06 5.04
CA PRO A 100 -15.28 -0.79 3.92
C PRO A 100 -16.33 -1.89 3.70
N LYS A 101 -16.00 -3.17 3.91
CA LYS A 101 -16.99 -4.27 3.77
C LYS A 101 -18.15 -4.14 4.74
N ALA A 102 -17.93 -3.67 5.98
CA ALA A 102 -18.99 -3.40 6.94
C ALA A 102 -19.98 -2.32 6.44
N HIS A 103 -19.58 -1.50 5.46
CA HIS A 103 -20.40 -0.49 4.80
C HIS A 103 -20.89 -0.92 3.40
N GLY A 104 -20.78 -2.20 3.06
CA GLY A 104 -21.29 -2.75 1.80
C GLY A 104 -20.40 -2.52 0.58
N PHE A 105 -19.14 -2.12 0.77
CA PHE A 105 -18.19 -1.98 -0.34
C PHE A 105 -17.57 -3.33 -0.72
N ALA A 106 -17.39 -3.55 -2.02
CA ALA A 106 -16.35 -4.47 -2.48
C ALA A 106 -14.98 -3.80 -2.25
N VAL A 107 -13.95 -4.60 -1.97
CA VAL A 107 -12.61 -4.07 -1.67
C VAL A 107 -11.58 -4.72 -2.58
N ALA A 108 -10.81 -3.91 -3.30
CA ALA A 108 -9.64 -4.35 -4.04
C ALA A 108 -8.36 -3.91 -3.29
N VAL A 109 -7.40 -4.81 -3.11
CA VAL A 109 -6.10 -4.52 -2.52
C VAL A 109 -5.04 -4.85 -3.56
N MET A 110 -4.29 -3.86 -4.02
CA MET A 110 -3.36 -4.03 -5.15
C MET A 110 -1.89 -4.03 -4.74
N ASN A 111 -1.08 -4.77 -5.49
CA ASN A 111 0.37 -4.56 -5.56
C ASN A 111 0.70 -3.53 -6.65
N TYR A 112 1.95 -3.09 -6.64
CA TYR A 112 2.65 -2.45 -7.75
C TYR A 112 4.13 -2.79 -7.64
N THR A 113 4.85 -2.70 -8.76
CA THR A 113 6.28 -3.03 -8.78
C THR A 113 7.05 -2.05 -7.90
N LEU A 114 7.87 -2.57 -7.00
CA LEU A 114 8.62 -1.72 -6.07
C LEU A 114 9.86 -1.11 -6.74
N ALA A 115 10.31 0.02 -6.21
CA ALA A 115 11.63 0.55 -6.50
C ALA A 115 12.71 -0.30 -5.81
N PRO A 116 13.90 -0.48 -6.43
CA PRO A 116 14.36 0.19 -7.66
C PRO A 116 13.96 -0.50 -8.97
N GLN A 117 13.19 -1.58 -8.95
CA GLN A 117 12.79 -2.32 -10.15
C GLN A 117 11.90 -1.47 -11.06
N ALA A 118 11.05 -0.61 -10.49
CA ALA A 118 10.28 0.40 -11.20
C ALA A 118 10.65 1.82 -10.76
N SER A 119 10.47 2.78 -11.68
CA SER A 119 10.48 4.21 -11.36
C SER A 119 9.15 4.63 -10.73
N LEU A 120 9.10 5.81 -10.10
CA LEU A 120 7.83 6.36 -9.62
C LEU A 120 6.82 6.58 -10.75
N ASP A 121 7.27 6.99 -11.93
CA ASP A 121 6.39 7.16 -13.10
C ASP A 121 5.73 5.85 -13.50
N GLU A 122 6.48 4.74 -13.44
CA GLU A 122 5.96 3.41 -13.73
C GLU A 122 4.97 2.95 -12.65
N ILE A 123 5.25 3.19 -11.36
CA ILE A 123 4.32 2.89 -10.27
C ILE A 123 3.01 3.67 -10.42
N VAL A 124 3.08 4.95 -10.81
CA VAL A 124 1.90 5.77 -11.10
C VAL A 124 1.15 5.22 -12.32
N ARG A 125 1.85 4.79 -13.37
CA ARG A 125 1.22 4.15 -14.54
C ARG A 125 0.48 2.89 -14.12
N GLN A 126 1.11 1.99 -13.36
CA GLN A 126 0.50 0.75 -12.87
C GLN A 126 -0.74 1.01 -12.00
N THR A 127 -0.66 1.99 -11.09
CA THR A 127 -1.81 2.41 -10.26
C THR A 127 -2.98 2.87 -11.12
N ARG A 128 -2.73 3.66 -12.16
CA ARG A 128 -3.76 4.09 -13.12
C ARG A 128 -4.33 2.92 -13.92
N THR A 129 -3.48 1.96 -14.29
CA THR A 129 -3.93 0.72 -14.97
C THR A 129 -4.87 -0.10 -14.08
N ALA A 130 -4.57 -0.25 -12.78
CA ALA A 130 -5.46 -0.95 -11.85
C ALA A 130 -6.84 -0.27 -11.76
N VAL A 131 -6.88 1.06 -11.66
CA VAL A 131 -8.14 1.83 -11.67
C VAL A 131 -8.92 1.60 -12.96
N ALA A 132 -8.27 1.68 -14.12
CA ALA A 132 -8.91 1.45 -15.41
C ALA A 132 -9.43 0.00 -15.55
N PHE A 133 -8.63 -0.98 -15.11
CA PHE A 133 -8.96 -2.40 -15.10
C PHE A 133 -10.22 -2.70 -14.30
N LEU A 134 -10.30 -2.15 -13.08
CA LEU A 134 -11.44 -2.32 -12.18
C LEU A 134 -12.68 -1.59 -12.71
N HIS A 135 -12.51 -0.37 -13.22
CA HIS A 135 -13.61 0.39 -13.81
C HIS A 135 -14.26 -0.33 -15.00
N ALA A 136 -13.45 -0.98 -15.85
CA ALA A 136 -13.94 -1.74 -17.00
C ALA A 136 -14.73 -3.01 -16.61
N ARG A 137 -14.59 -3.48 -15.36
CA ARG A 137 -15.20 -4.71 -14.84
C ARG A 137 -16.29 -4.46 -13.79
N ARG A 138 -16.75 -3.23 -13.65
CA ARG A 138 -17.90 -2.90 -12.80
C ARG A 138 -19.14 -3.68 -13.30
N ALA A 139 -19.81 -4.39 -12.40
CA ALA A 139 -21.09 -5.02 -12.63
C ALA A 139 -22.22 -4.04 -12.30
#